data_AF-A0A098LHH0-F1
#
_entry.id   AF-A0A098LHH0-F1
#
_cell.length_a   1.000
_cell.length_b   1.000
_cell.length_c   1.000
_cell.angle_alpha   90.00
_cell.angle_beta   90.00
_cell.angle_gamma   90.00
#
_symmetry.space_group_name_H-M   'P 1'
#
loop_
_entity.id
_entity.type
_entity.pdbx_description
1 polymer ?
#
loop_
_entity_poly.entity_id
_entity_poly.type
_entity_poly.pdbx_seq_one_letter_code
_entity_poly.pdbx_strand_id
1 'polypeptide(L)'
;MLKLKDYYKVLHLSSKASADEIKKAYRKLALQFHPDKNSTPQAKAVFQEINEAYGVLSDPVKKNNYDSSFNQSYQANTSHTGEKSNTENHRPFHKSSGKQKFKNKDPYKHFALKGKFFSSFIFFFCLILCLDYLISQRYDNTIVEDISSFEAQTANYTDHYNHEIRSSKIDFNFNSGSANTLTPYDTISVDITPIFGIVKSCHPASNGKLNYADGFSIYYPFTFLILLAMGASFAALFVKSSETGFSLSVLAMILFIIVQFLLAKS
;
A
#
# COMPACT_ATOMS: atom_id res chain seq x y z
N MET A 1 25.37 -21.86 -29.55
CA MET A 1 25.00 -20.44 -29.75
C MET A 1 23.68 -20.18 -29.02
N LEU A 2 23.63 -19.19 -28.11
CA LEU A 2 22.38 -18.77 -27.48
C LEU A 2 21.61 -17.91 -28.48
N LYS A 3 20.47 -18.42 -28.97
CA LYS A 3 19.58 -17.69 -29.87
C LYS A 3 18.82 -16.64 -29.04
N LEU A 4 19.10 -15.36 -29.27
CA LEU A 4 18.41 -14.27 -28.57
C LEU A 4 16.91 -14.32 -28.93
N LYS A 5 16.04 -14.36 -27.92
CA LYS A 5 14.59 -14.37 -28.13
C LYS A 5 14.14 -13.04 -28.75
N ASP A 6 13.23 -13.11 -29.72
CA ASP A 6 12.67 -11.96 -30.42
C ASP A 6 11.42 -11.47 -29.67
N TYR A 7 11.60 -10.52 -28.77
CA TYR A 7 10.52 -10.00 -27.91
C TYR A 7 9.47 -9.21 -28.69
N TYR A 8 9.84 -8.63 -29.84
CA TYR A 8 8.87 -7.97 -30.72
C TYR A 8 7.93 -9.01 -31.33
N LYS A 9 8.45 -10.16 -31.76
CA LYS A 9 7.62 -11.28 -32.23
C LYS A 9 6.73 -11.86 -31.15
N VAL A 10 7.20 -11.97 -29.91
CA VAL A 10 6.37 -12.46 -28.79
C VAL A 10 5.15 -11.56 -28.56
N LEU A 11 5.29 -10.25 -28.75
CA LEU A 11 4.17 -9.29 -28.64
C LEU A 11 3.42 -9.06 -29.96
N HIS A 12 3.77 -9.78 -31.03
CA HIS A 12 3.26 -9.56 -32.39
C HIS A 12 3.39 -8.11 -32.88
N LEU A 13 4.52 -7.48 -32.60
CA LEU A 13 4.84 -6.10 -32.96
C LEU A 13 6.03 -6.02 -33.91
N SER A 14 6.12 -4.89 -34.60
CA SER A 14 7.32 -4.51 -35.36
C SER A 14 8.41 -3.99 -34.41
N SER A 15 9.68 -4.12 -34.81
CA SER A 15 10.82 -3.52 -34.09
C SER A 15 10.74 -1.98 -34.00
N LYS A 16 9.92 -1.35 -34.85
CA LYS A 16 9.63 0.09 -34.82
C LYS A 16 8.46 0.49 -33.91
N ALA A 17 7.87 -0.46 -33.18
CA ALA A 17 6.71 -0.17 -32.34
C ALA A 17 7.00 0.86 -31.25
N SER A 18 6.04 1.78 -31.08
CA SER A 18 6.04 2.80 -30.04
C SER A 18 5.74 2.19 -28.67
N ALA A 19 6.06 2.92 -27.59
CA ALA A 19 5.78 2.48 -26.23
C ALA A 19 4.27 2.23 -25.98
N ASP A 20 3.41 3.05 -26.60
CA ASP A 20 1.97 2.92 -26.49
C ASP A 20 1.44 1.66 -27.20
N GLU A 21 1.99 1.31 -28.35
CA GLU A 21 1.67 0.07 -29.07
C GLU A 21 2.12 -1.16 -28.28
N ILE A 22 3.32 -1.12 -27.70
CA ILE A 22 3.84 -2.17 -26.81
C ILE A 22 2.90 -2.40 -25.63
N LYS A 23 2.44 -1.31 -25.00
CA LYS A 23 1.50 -1.37 -23.87
C LYS A 23 0.13 -1.89 -24.27
N LYS A 24 -0.39 -1.49 -25.44
CA LYS A 24 -1.67 -1.97 -25.97
C LYS A 24 -1.62 -3.46 -26.31
N ALA A 25 -0.56 -3.91 -27.00
CA ALA A 25 -0.38 -5.31 -27.36
C ALA A 25 -0.26 -6.20 -26.12
N TYR A 26 0.53 -5.78 -25.13
CA TYR A 26 0.65 -6.49 -23.86
C TYR A 26 -0.70 -6.68 -23.17
N ARG A 27 -1.50 -5.61 -23.04
CA ARG A 27 -2.84 -5.69 -22.41
C ARG A 27 -3.75 -6.68 -23.14
N LYS A 28 -3.74 -6.67 -24.47
CA LYS A 28 -4.55 -7.58 -25.29
C LYS A 28 -4.14 -9.03 -25.09
N LEU A 29 -2.84 -9.32 -25.15
CA LEU A 29 -2.31 -10.68 -25.03
C LEU A 29 -2.41 -11.21 -23.58
N ALA A 30 -2.17 -10.36 -22.58
CA ALA A 30 -2.28 -10.72 -21.17
C ALA A 30 -3.72 -11.12 -20.79
N LEU A 31 -4.74 -10.47 -21.39
CA LEU A 31 -6.14 -10.85 -21.18
C LEU A 31 -6.50 -12.16 -21.89
N GLN A 32 -5.89 -12.46 -23.04
CA GLN A 32 -6.15 -13.69 -23.82
C GLN A 32 -5.49 -14.93 -23.22
N PHE A 33 -4.30 -14.77 -22.64
CA PHE A 33 -3.50 -15.86 -22.06
C PHE A 33 -3.45 -15.83 -20.53
N HIS A 34 -4.38 -15.13 -19.87
CA HIS A 34 -4.45 -15.11 -18.42
C HIS A 34 -4.74 -16.53 -17.88
N PRO A 35 -3.97 -17.04 -16.90
CA PRO A 35 -4.16 -18.41 -16.38
C PRO A 35 -5.56 -18.67 -15.82
N ASP A 36 -6.21 -17.65 -15.26
CA ASP A 36 -7.60 -17.78 -14.75
C ASP A 36 -8.66 -17.85 -15.86
N LYS A 37 -8.39 -17.29 -17.04
CA LYS A 37 -9.36 -17.25 -18.16
C LYS A 37 -9.09 -18.30 -19.22
N ASN A 38 -7.86 -18.82 -19.28
CA ASN A 38 -7.43 -19.78 -20.27
C ASN A 38 -6.67 -20.92 -19.58
N SER A 39 -7.35 -22.04 -19.35
CA SER A 39 -6.83 -23.21 -18.66
C SER A 39 -5.99 -24.13 -19.55
N THR A 40 -5.58 -23.70 -20.74
CA THR A 40 -4.70 -24.51 -21.59
C THR A 40 -3.30 -24.62 -20.95
N PRO A 41 -2.65 -25.80 -21.00
CA PRO A 41 -1.33 -25.99 -20.41
C PRO A 41 -0.26 -25.06 -21.01
N GLN A 42 -0.48 -24.60 -22.24
CA GLN A 42 0.41 -23.70 -22.98
C GLN A 42 0.21 -22.24 -22.60
N ALA A 43 -0.96 -21.83 -22.08
CA ALA A 43 -1.24 -20.44 -21.71
C ALA A 43 -0.26 -19.92 -20.65
N LYS A 44 0.12 -20.74 -19.67
CA LYS A 44 1.08 -20.35 -18.63
C LYS A 44 2.46 -20.03 -19.22
N ALA A 45 2.95 -20.85 -20.15
CA ALA A 45 4.24 -20.65 -20.80
C ALA A 45 4.21 -19.39 -21.69
N VAL A 46 3.17 -19.23 -22.51
CA VAL A 46 2.99 -18.07 -23.39
C VAL A 46 2.83 -16.78 -22.57
N PHE A 47 2.08 -16.82 -21.46
CA PHE A 47 1.91 -15.68 -20.57
C PHE A 47 3.23 -15.25 -19.91
N GLN A 48 4.07 -16.23 -19.54
CA GLN A 48 5.40 -15.95 -19.01
C GLN A 48 6.28 -15.25 -20.05
N GLU A 49 6.25 -15.69 -21.31
CA GLU A 49 6.98 -15.06 -22.41
C GLU A 49 6.48 -13.64 -22.71
N ILE A 50 5.17 -13.41 -22.70
CA ILE A 50 4.55 -12.08 -22.89
C ILE A 50 5.02 -11.11 -21.78
N ASN A 51 5.05 -11.57 -20.53
CA ASN A 51 5.52 -10.77 -19.39
C ASN A 51 7.03 -10.46 -19.50
N GLU A 52 7.84 -11.42 -19.92
CA GLU A 52 9.28 -11.24 -20.15
C GLU A 52 9.52 -10.19 -21.25
N ALA A 53 8.84 -10.31 -22.39
CA ALA A 53 8.94 -9.38 -23.51
C ALA A 53 8.54 -7.96 -23.11
N TYR A 54 7.41 -7.79 -22.43
CA TYR A 54 6.96 -6.49 -21.95
C TYR A 54 7.91 -5.89 -20.91
N GLY A 55 8.47 -6.70 -20.00
CA GLY A 55 9.43 -6.24 -18.99
C GLY A 55 10.75 -5.69 -19.55
N VAL A 56 11.11 -6.09 -20.77
CA VAL A 56 12.28 -5.58 -21.52
C VAL A 56 11.91 -4.40 -22.40
N LEU A 57 10.80 -4.49 -23.16
CA LEU A 57 10.43 -3.50 -24.17
C LEU A 57 9.72 -2.26 -23.61
N SER A 58 9.13 -2.33 -22.40
CA SER A 58 8.43 -1.20 -21.76
C SER A 58 9.35 -0.15 -21.12
N ASP A 59 10.56 -0.53 -20.75
CA ASP A 59 11.56 0.38 -20.15
C ASP A 59 12.49 0.89 -21.27
N PRO A 60 12.56 2.22 -21.52
CA PRO A 60 13.38 2.79 -22.59
C PRO A 60 14.85 2.36 -22.53
N VAL A 61 15.41 2.24 -21.32
CA VAL A 61 16.82 1.88 -21.11
C VAL A 61 17.04 0.41 -21.44
N LYS A 62 16.12 -0.47 -21.03
CA LYS A 62 16.21 -1.91 -21.32
C LYS A 62 15.94 -2.20 -22.80
N LYS A 63 14.98 -1.50 -23.41
CA LYS A 63 14.68 -1.57 -24.84
C LYS A 63 15.93 -1.23 -25.66
N ASN A 64 16.60 -0.12 -25.34
CA ASN A 64 17.81 0.29 -26.05
C ASN A 64 18.95 -0.74 -25.96
N ASN A 65 19.17 -1.31 -24.75
CA ASN A 65 20.17 -2.35 -24.56
C ASN A 65 19.81 -3.64 -25.31
N TYR A 66 18.53 -4.01 -25.29
CA TYR A 66 18.00 -5.15 -26.04
C TYR A 66 18.22 -4.95 -27.54
N ASP A 67 17.77 -3.83 -28.10
CA ASP A 67 17.91 -3.51 -29.52
C ASP A 67 19.38 -3.51 -29.95
N SER A 68 20.28 -2.97 -29.13
CA SER A 68 21.74 -2.99 -29.37
C SER A 68 22.29 -4.42 -29.43
N SER A 69 21.94 -5.26 -28.45
CA SER A 69 22.39 -6.67 -28.39
C SER A 69 21.76 -7.54 -29.47
N PHE A 70 20.50 -7.28 -29.82
CA PHE A 70 19.75 -8.00 -30.83
C PHE A 70 20.35 -7.72 -32.22
N ASN A 71 20.64 -6.46 -32.54
CA ASN A 71 21.31 -6.07 -33.79
C ASN A 71 22.72 -6.68 -33.92
N GLN A 72 23.48 -6.74 -32.82
CA GLN A 72 24.79 -7.40 -32.81
C GLN A 72 24.69 -8.91 -33.06
N SER A 73 23.70 -9.58 -32.46
CA SER A 73 23.45 -11.01 -32.68
C SER A 73 22.93 -11.33 -34.08
N TYR A 74 22.21 -10.40 -34.71
CA TYR A 74 21.70 -10.53 -36.07
C TYR A 74 22.82 -10.37 -37.11
N GLN A 75 23.74 -9.41 -36.88
CA GLN A 75 24.95 -9.22 -37.70
C GLN A 75 25.92 -10.41 -37.60
N ALA A 76 26.05 -11.04 -36.43
CA ALA A 76 26.90 -12.22 -36.27
C ALA A 76 26.37 -13.47 -37.03
N ASN A 77 25.07 -13.56 -37.29
CA ASN A 77 24.46 -14.69 -38.02
C ASN A 77 24.36 -14.46 -39.53
N THR A 78 24.50 -13.23 -40.01
CA THR A 78 24.44 -12.89 -41.44
C THR A 78 25.81 -12.94 -42.14
N SER A 79 26.90 -13.15 -41.39
CA SER A 79 28.27 -13.24 -41.94
C SER A 79 28.71 -14.64 -42.40
N HIS A 80 27.80 -15.59 -42.59
CA HIS A 80 28.15 -16.97 -42.98
C HIS A 80 27.50 -17.50 -44.26
N THR A 81 27.20 -16.62 -45.23
CA THR A 81 26.93 -17.05 -46.61
C THR A 81 27.34 -15.96 -47.60
N GLY A 82 28.35 -16.23 -48.41
CA GLY A 82 28.59 -15.50 -49.67
C GLY A 82 29.83 -14.61 -49.73
N GLU A 83 30.91 -15.21 -50.23
CA GLU A 83 31.76 -14.65 -51.30
C GLU A 83 32.94 -13.73 -50.96
N LYS A 84 34.08 -14.13 -51.53
CA LYS A 84 35.41 -13.54 -51.42
C LYS A 84 35.43 -12.16 -52.08
N SER A 85 35.91 -11.14 -51.38
CA SER A 85 36.65 -10.06 -52.03
C SER A 85 37.73 -9.50 -51.12
N ASN A 86 38.89 -9.34 -51.75
CA ASN A 86 40.17 -8.98 -51.19
C ASN A 86 40.19 -7.47 -50.95
N THR A 87 40.54 -6.99 -49.76
CA THR A 87 41.25 -5.71 -49.59
C THR A 87 41.78 -5.54 -48.17
N GLU A 88 43.07 -5.23 -48.11
CA GLU A 88 43.84 -4.84 -46.96
C GLU A 88 43.18 -3.68 -46.18
N ASN A 89 43.12 -3.81 -44.86
CA ASN A 89 43.52 -2.76 -43.91
C ASN A 89 43.43 -3.32 -42.48
N HIS A 90 44.50 -3.97 -42.03
CA HIS A 90 44.66 -4.33 -40.62
C HIS A 90 44.98 -3.06 -39.82
N ARG A 91 43.97 -2.48 -39.15
CA ARG A 91 44.20 -1.68 -37.93
C ARG A 91 43.98 -2.61 -36.73
N PRO A 92 44.92 -2.72 -35.79
CA PRO A 92 44.73 -3.58 -34.63
C PRO A 92 43.61 -3.01 -33.76
N PHE A 93 42.51 -3.76 -33.65
CA PHE A 93 41.39 -3.42 -32.77
C PHE A 93 41.85 -3.58 -31.32
N HIS A 94 41.95 -2.47 -30.60
CA HIS A 94 42.30 -2.42 -29.20
C HIS A 94 41.21 -3.17 -28.39
N LYS A 95 41.56 -4.33 -27.83
CA LYS A 95 40.67 -5.14 -26.99
C LYS A 95 40.53 -4.45 -25.63
N SER A 96 39.65 -3.45 -25.54
CA SER A 96 39.18 -2.94 -24.26
C SER A 96 38.34 -4.02 -23.59
N SER A 97 38.98 -4.83 -22.76
CA SER A 97 38.35 -5.71 -21.78
C SER A 97 37.72 -4.85 -20.69
N GLY A 98 36.73 -4.05 -21.06
CA GLY A 98 35.78 -3.47 -20.12
C GLY A 98 35.02 -4.62 -19.48
N LYS A 99 35.47 -5.03 -18.28
CA LYS A 99 34.64 -5.80 -17.34
C LYS A 99 33.40 -4.95 -17.04
N GLN A 100 32.40 -4.99 -17.91
CA GLN A 100 31.07 -4.52 -17.56
C GLN A 100 30.57 -5.47 -16.48
N LYS A 101 30.75 -5.07 -15.22
CA LYS A 101 30.01 -5.59 -14.08
C LYS A 101 28.53 -5.53 -14.50
N PHE A 102 27.95 -6.67 -14.85
CA PHE A 102 26.50 -6.85 -14.80
C PHE A 102 26.10 -6.52 -13.37
N LYS A 103 25.70 -5.28 -13.12
CA LYS A 103 25.02 -4.91 -11.87
C LYS A 103 23.72 -5.72 -11.91
N ASN A 104 23.67 -6.81 -11.15
CA ASN A 104 22.39 -7.35 -10.69
C ASN A 104 21.62 -6.16 -10.13
N LYS A 105 20.64 -5.66 -10.90
CA LYS A 105 19.77 -4.59 -10.41
C LYS A 105 18.86 -5.28 -9.43
N ASP A 106 19.04 -4.99 -8.14
CA ASP A 106 18.20 -5.55 -7.08
C ASP A 106 16.73 -5.36 -7.48
N PRO A 107 15.96 -6.45 -7.67
CA PRO A 107 14.60 -6.37 -8.21
C PRO A 107 13.68 -5.54 -7.30
N TYR A 108 14.00 -5.47 -6.01
CA TYR A 108 13.27 -4.70 -4.99
C TYR A 108 13.55 -3.21 -5.02
N LYS A 109 14.62 -2.73 -5.68
CA LYS A 109 15.02 -1.32 -5.59
C LYS A 109 13.94 -0.35 -6.11
N HIS A 110 13.27 -0.73 -7.19
CA HIS A 110 12.18 0.06 -7.76
C HIS A 110 10.91 0.01 -6.88
N PHE A 111 10.63 -1.13 -6.24
CA PHE A 111 9.50 -1.28 -5.32
C PHE A 111 9.74 -0.57 -3.99
N ALA A 112 10.95 -0.65 -3.44
CA ALA A 112 11.36 0.02 -2.22
C ALA A 112 11.27 1.55 -2.37
N LEU A 113 11.62 2.09 -3.53
CA LEU A 113 11.49 3.53 -3.79
C LEU A 113 10.02 3.98 -3.76
N LYS A 114 9.12 3.20 -4.39
CA LYS A 114 7.67 3.46 -4.34
C LYS A 114 7.11 3.25 -2.92
N GLY A 115 7.61 2.23 -2.22
CA GLY A 115 7.26 1.91 -0.84
C GLY A 115 7.55 3.07 0.10
N LYS A 116 8.69 3.76 -0.05
CA LYS A 116 9.01 4.95 0.75
C LYS A 116 7.98 6.07 0.60
N PHE A 117 7.44 6.28 -0.60
CA PHE A 117 6.41 7.30 -0.83
C PHE A 117 5.13 6.97 -0.07
N PHE A 118 4.68 5.72 -0.16
CA PHE A 118 3.49 5.23 0.52
C PHE A 118 3.67 5.17 2.04
N SER A 119 4.85 4.75 2.49
CA SER A 119 5.25 4.72 3.89
C SER A 119 5.24 6.12 4.52
N SER A 120 5.67 7.13 3.77
CA SER A 120 5.58 8.52 4.23
C SER A 120 4.13 8.95 4.43
N PHE A 121 3.22 8.59 3.52
CA PHE A 121 1.80 8.89 3.65
C PHE A 121 1.18 8.22 4.90
N ILE A 122 1.43 6.92 5.09
CA ILE A 122 0.94 6.19 6.26
C ILE A 122 1.49 6.81 7.54
N PHE A 123 2.77 7.16 7.58
CA PHE A 123 3.39 7.78 8.75
C PHE A 123 2.66 9.08 9.15
N PHE A 124 2.42 10.00 8.21
CA PHE A 124 1.72 11.25 8.52
C PHE A 124 0.26 11.01 8.94
N PHE A 125 -0.42 10.06 8.32
CA PHE A 125 -1.77 9.71 8.73
C PHE A 125 -1.81 9.15 10.16
N CYS A 126 -0.93 8.20 10.48
CA CYS A 126 -0.81 7.64 11.83
C CYS A 126 -0.39 8.71 12.85
N LEU A 127 0.46 9.66 12.45
CA LEU A 127 0.83 10.81 13.28
C LEU A 127 -0.40 11.68 13.59
N ILE A 128 -1.24 11.97 12.59
CA ILE A 128 -2.49 12.72 12.77
C ILE A 128 -3.43 11.96 13.73
N LEU A 129 -3.61 10.65 13.56
CA LEU A 129 -4.41 9.85 14.49
C LEU A 129 -3.83 9.87 15.92
N CYS A 130 -2.52 9.80 16.05
CA CYS A 130 -1.86 9.84 17.36
C CYS A 130 -2.03 11.22 18.01
N LEU A 131 -1.97 12.30 17.23
CA LEU A 131 -2.23 13.66 17.71
C LEU A 131 -3.71 13.85 18.07
N ASP A 132 -4.63 13.31 17.29
CA ASP A 132 -6.06 13.31 17.62
C ASP A 132 -6.35 12.58 18.93
N TYR A 133 -5.64 11.46 19.17
CA TYR A 133 -5.73 10.76 20.44
C TYR A 133 -5.03 11.51 21.59
N LEU A 134 -3.96 12.26 21.35
CA LEU A 134 -3.26 13.01 22.41
C LEU A 134 -4.00 14.29 22.80
N ILE A 135 -4.54 14.99 21.81
CA ILE A 135 -5.29 16.23 22.02
C ILE A 135 -6.71 15.84 22.47
N SER A 136 -7.22 16.54 23.47
CA SER A 136 -8.60 16.35 23.94
C SER A 136 -9.31 17.69 23.88
N GLN A 137 -10.52 17.70 23.34
CA GLN A 137 -11.43 18.84 23.47
C GLN A 137 -12.42 18.54 24.59
N ARG A 138 -12.44 19.43 25.58
CA ARG A 138 -13.25 19.28 26.78
C ARG A 138 -14.47 20.19 26.73
N TYR A 139 -15.65 19.62 26.95
CA TYR A 139 -16.92 20.32 27.06
C TYR A 139 -17.44 20.26 28.50
N ASP A 140 -17.13 21.30 29.28
CA ASP A 140 -17.60 21.44 30.66
C ASP A 140 -19.07 21.86 30.74
N ASN A 141 -19.74 21.53 31.86
CA ASN A 141 -21.11 21.97 32.16
C ASN A 141 -22.11 21.64 31.04
N THR A 142 -22.00 20.44 30.51
CA THR A 142 -22.87 19.90 29.46
C THR A 142 -24.09 19.26 30.14
N ILE A 143 -25.30 19.64 29.73
CA ILE A 143 -26.54 19.17 30.36
C ILE A 143 -27.10 18.03 29.53
N VAL A 144 -27.38 16.89 30.17
CA VAL A 144 -28.03 15.75 29.53
C VAL A 144 -29.49 16.10 29.25
N GLU A 145 -29.90 16.03 27.99
CA GLU A 145 -31.27 16.33 27.56
C GLU A 145 -32.09 15.05 27.44
N ASP A 146 -31.51 14.01 26.83
CA ASP A 146 -32.17 12.74 26.58
C ASP A 146 -31.15 11.59 26.57
N ILE A 147 -31.61 10.38 26.92
CA ILE A 147 -30.81 9.16 26.92
C ILE A 147 -31.62 8.07 26.21
N SER A 148 -31.18 7.68 25.03
CA SER A 148 -31.81 6.60 24.27
C SER A 148 -30.91 5.37 24.25
N SER A 149 -31.48 4.20 24.52
CA SER A 149 -30.75 2.92 24.55
C SER A 149 -31.07 2.10 23.30
N PHE A 150 -30.03 1.73 22.56
CA PHE A 150 -30.11 0.88 21.38
C PHE A 150 -29.46 -0.47 21.67
N GLU A 151 -30.12 -1.54 21.25
CA GLU A 151 -29.59 -2.90 21.34
C GLU A 151 -28.45 -3.06 20.33
N ALA A 152 -27.22 -3.33 20.80
CA ALA A 152 -26.12 -3.62 19.90
C ALA A 152 -26.34 -5.02 19.30
N GLN A 153 -26.54 -5.12 17.99
CA GLN A 153 -26.61 -6.41 17.29
C GLN A 153 -25.26 -7.12 17.35
N THR A 154 -25.05 -7.92 18.40
CA THR A 154 -23.88 -8.79 18.54
C THR A 154 -24.34 -10.23 18.65
N ALA A 155 -23.81 -11.09 17.77
CA ALA A 155 -24.19 -12.50 17.64
C ALA A 155 -23.76 -13.41 18.82
N ASN A 156 -23.26 -12.84 19.92
CA ASN A 156 -22.83 -13.57 21.10
C ASN A 156 -23.33 -12.86 22.35
N TYR A 157 -23.90 -13.67 23.24
CA TYR A 157 -24.58 -13.35 24.49
C TYR A 157 -23.71 -12.51 25.47
N THR A 158 -23.72 -11.20 25.30
CA THR A 158 -23.48 -10.21 26.36
C THR A 158 -24.33 -8.97 26.04
N ASP A 159 -25.20 -8.58 26.98
CA ASP A 159 -26.09 -7.42 26.89
C ASP A 159 -25.30 -6.10 26.82
N HIS A 160 -24.77 -5.77 25.64
CA HIS A 160 -24.17 -4.48 25.34
C HIS A 160 -25.25 -3.58 24.76
N TYR A 161 -25.76 -2.65 25.58
CA TYR A 161 -26.60 -1.56 25.10
C TYR A 161 -25.71 -0.38 24.75
N ASN A 162 -25.91 0.19 23.57
CA ASN A 162 -25.33 1.48 23.24
C ASN A 162 -26.32 2.55 23.69
N HIS A 163 -25.88 3.47 24.54
CA HIS A 163 -26.67 4.63 24.94
C HIS A 163 -26.25 5.83 24.11
N GLU A 164 -27.15 6.40 23.34
CA GLU A 164 -26.98 7.71 22.74
C GLU A 164 -27.47 8.75 23.74
N ILE A 165 -26.55 9.61 24.16
CA ILE A 165 -26.79 10.69 25.11
C ILE A 165 -26.85 11.97 24.30
N ARG A 166 -28.05 12.56 24.26
CA ARG A 166 -28.26 13.88 23.69
C ARG A 166 -27.98 14.93 24.75
N SER A 167 -27.22 15.96 24.40
CA SER A 167 -26.85 16.98 25.38
C SER A 167 -26.81 18.39 24.80
N SER A 168 -26.80 19.38 25.67
CA SER A 168 -26.86 20.79 25.28
C SER A 168 -25.68 21.29 24.43
N LYS A 169 -24.56 20.54 24.40
CA LYS A 169 -23.34 20.94 23.67
C LYS A 169 -22.88 19.92 22.65
N ILE A 170 -23.02 18.63 22.96
CA ILE A 170 -22.53 17.55 22.10
C ILE A 170 -23.30 16.26 22.31
N ASP A 171 -23.76 15.66 21.23
CA ASP A 171 -24.39 14.34 21.28
C ASP A 171 -23.31 13.27 21.18
N PHE A 172 -23.44 12.21 21.96
CA PHE A 172 -22.43 11.15 21.98
C PHE A 172 -22.95 9.78 22.42
N ASN A 173 -22.24 8.73 22.00
CA ASN A 173 -22.58 7.34 22.30
C ASN A 173 -21.72 6.76 23.43
N PHE A 174 -22.31 5.94 24.29
CA PHE A 174 -21.66 5.29 25.43
C PHE A 174 -22.08 3.82 25.55
N ASN A 175 -21.15 2.90 25.84
CA ASN A 175 -21.45 1.47 26.02
C ASN A 175 -21.82 1.15 27.49
N SER A 176 -22.84 0.31 27.69
CA SER A 176 -23.74 0.12 28.85
C SER A 176 -23.19 -0.11 30.26
N GLY A 177 -21.90 0.03 30.53
CA GLY A 177 -21.36 -0.15 31.89
C GLY A 177 -21.70 0.99 32.87
N SER A 178 -21.61 2.24 32.40
CA SER A 178 -21.62 3.43 33.28
C SER A 178 -22.77 4.41 33.00
N ALA A 179 -23.47 4.25 31.87
CA ALA A 179 -24.60 5.08 31.46
C ALA A 179 -25.85 4.90 32.35
N ASN A 180 -25.99 3.76 33.02
CA ASN A 180 -27.13 3.45 33.89
C ASN A 180 -27.26 4.39 35.12
N THR A 181 -26.25 5.23 35.35
CA THR A 181 -26.20 6.21 36.45
C THR A 181 -26.57 7.63 36.02
N LEU A 182 -26.72 7.88 34.71
CA LEU A 182 -27.08 9.19 34.17
C LEU A 182 -28.59 9.38 34.15
N THR A 183 -29.02 10.57 34.53
CA THR A 183 -30.41 11.02 34.41
C THR A 183 -30.50 12.28 33.56
N PRO A 184 -31.65 12.53 32.90
CA PRO A 184 -31.91 13.82 32.27
C PRO A 184 -31.67 14.97 33.26
N TYR A 185 -31.13 16.07 32.77
CA TYR A 185 -30.71 17.27 33.50
C TYR A 185 -29.44 17.14 34.36
N ASP A 186 -28.80 15.96 34.38
CA ASP A 186 -27.47 15.85 34.98
C ASP A 186 -26.46 16.71 34.22
N THR A 187 -25.54 17.32 34.98
CA THR A 187 -24.45 18.13 34.42
C THR A 187 -23.18 17.30 34.39
N ILE A 188 -22.57 17.20 33.21
CA ILE A 188 -21.37 16.40 32.94
C ILE A 188 -20.29 17.21 32.24
N SER A 189 -19.05 16.73 32.32
CA SER A 189 -17.94 17.18 31.49
C SER A 189 -17.53 16.04 30.58
N VAL A 190 -17.45 16.30 29.28
CA VAL A 190 -17.15 15.28 28.26
C VAL A 190 -15.86 15.65 27.54
N ASP A 191 -14.95 14.70 27.47
CA ASP A 191 -13.71 14.81 26.71
C ASP A 191 -13.86 14.03 25.39
N ILE A 192 -13.70 14.71 24.27
CA ILE A 192 -13.76 14.09 22.94
C ILE A 192 -12.49 14.32 22.12
N THR A 193 -12.27 13.47 21.13
CA THR A 193 -11.21 13.71 20.14
C THR A 193 -11.60 14.81 19.15
N PRO A 194 -10.68 15.73 18.80
CA PRO A 194 -10.98 16.85 17.91
C PRO A 194 -11.44 16.48 16.49
N ILE A 195 -10.90 15.43 15.89
CA ILE A 195 -11.10 15.08 14.47
C ILE A 195 -12.30 14.17 14.29
N PHE A 196 -12.43 13.15 15.15
CA PHE A 196 -13.48 12.14 15.02
C PHE A 196 -14.63 12.31 16.01
N GLY A 197 -14.53 13.25 16.96
CA GLY A 197 -15.57 13.48 17.96
C GLY A 197 -15.77 12.30 18.93
N ILE A 198 -14.78 11.41 19.05
CA ILE A 198 -14.89 10.18 19.83
C ILE A 198 -14.77 10.52 21.31
N VAL A 199 -15.73 10.05 22.12
CA VAL A 199 -15.67 10.19 23.58
C VAL A 199 -14.51 9.41 24.17
N LYS A 200 -13.69 10.10 24.95
CA LYS A 200 -12.53 9.55 25.66
C LYS A 200 -12.88 9.30 27.12
N SER A 201 -13.54 10.26 27.75
CA SER A 201 -13.96 10.18 29.14
C SER A 201 -15.18 11.05 29.40
N CYS A 202 -15.99 10.64 30.37
CA CYS A 202 -17.09 11.43 30.89
C CYS A 202 -16.96 11.54 32.41
N HIS A 203 -16.98 12.76 32.92
CA HIS A 203 -16.85 13.07 34.34
C HIS A 203 -18.12 13.78 34.86
N PRO A 204 -18.53 13.54 36.12
CA PRO A 204 -19.55 14.38 36.74
C PRO A 204 -19.05 15.83 36.80
N ALA A 205 -19.94 16.80 36.57
CA ALA A 205 -19.67 18.17 37.02
C ALA A 205 -19.62 18.19 38.56
N SER A 206 -19.19 19.30 39.16
CA SER A 206 -18.92 19.46 40.60
C SER A 206 -20.04 19.01 41.58
N ASN A 207 -21.23 18.71 41.07
CA ASN A 207 -22.44 18.27 41.77
C ASN A 207 -23.07 16.96 41.22
N GLY A 208 -22.42 16.25 40.28
CA GLY A 208 -23.01 15.12 39.54
C GLY A 208 -22.88 13.75 40.22
N LYS A 209 -23.86 12.86 39.98
CA LYS A 209 -23.95 11.49 40.52
C LYS A 209 -23.20 10.42 39.70
N LEU A 210 -22.46 10.82 38.67
CA LEU A 210 -21.80 9.88 37.77
C LEU A 210 -20.62 9.18 38.47
N ASN A 211 -20.70 7.86 38.63
CA ASN A 211 -19.52 7.06 38.90
C ASN A 211 -18.69 6.99 37.62
N TYR A 212 -17.52 7.59 37.66
CA TYR A 212 -16.47 7.62 36.63
C TYR A 212 -16.69 6.61 35.49
N ALA A 213 -17.09 7.15 34.34
CA ALA A 213 -17.37 6.40 33.14
C ALA A 213 -16.14 6.53 32.24
N ASP A 214 -15.18 5.60 32.37
CA ASP A 214 -14.15 5.42 31.36
C ASP A 214 -14.88 5.07 30.07
N GLY A 215 -15.01 6.05 29.19
CA GLY A 215 -15.36 5.77 27.81
C GLY A 215 -14.34 4.76 27.33
N PHE A 216 -14.80 3.61 26.86
CA PHE A 216 -13.93 2.64 26.20
C PHE A 216 -13.39 3.37 24.97
N SER A 217 -12.30 4.12 25.12
CA SER A 217 -11.76 4.92 24.03
C SER A 217 -11.47 3.91 22.93
N ILE A 218 -12.11 4.09 21.77
CA ILE A 218 -11.92 3.25 20.58
C ILE A 218 -10.43 3.02 20.33
N TYR A 219 -9.62 4.02 20.68
CA TYR A 219 -8.18 3.98 20.63
C TYR A 219 -7.48 3.01 21.59
N TYR A 220 -8.00 2.61 22.75
CA TYR A 220 -7.27 1.73 23.68
C TYR A 220 -6.79 0.40 23.04
N PRO A 221 -7.63 -0.37 22.33
CA PRO A 221 -7.15 -1.57 21.63
C PRO A 221 -6.36 -1.25 20.34
N PHE A 222 -6.53 -0.07 19.74
CA PHE A 222 -5.97 0.26 18.42
C PHE A 222 -4.73 1.18 18.47
N THR A 223 -4.45 1.85 19.58
CA THR A 223 -3.30 2.76 19.79
C THR A 223 -1.99 2.03 19.58
N PHE A 224 -1.87 0.82 20.12
CA PHE A 224 -0.71 -0.04 19.89
C PHE A 224 -0.50 -0.32 18.40
N LEU A 225 -1.60 -0.59 17.67
CA LEU A 225 -1.54 -0.89 16.24
C LEU A 225 -1.16 0.34 15.40
N ILE A 226 -1.68 1.52 15.76
CA ILE A 226 -1.32 2.80 15.15
C ILE A 226 0.16 3.10 15.39
N LEU A 227 0.66 2.91 16.62
CA LEU A 227 2.07 3.09 16.95
C LEU A 227 2.97 2.10 16.19
N LEU A 228 2.54 0.84 16.07
CA LEU A 228 3.26 -0.18 15.32
C LEU A 228 3.31 0.15 13.83
N ALA A 229 2.19 0.59 13.25
CA ALA A 229 2.11 1.05 11.86
C ALA A 229 3.00 2.27 11.63
N MET A 230 2.98 3.24 12.55
CA MET A 230 3.83 4.44 12.50
C MET A 230 5.31 4.07 12.59
N GLY A 231 5.69 3.19 13.51
CA GLY A 231 7.06 2.72 13.69
C GLY A 231 7.58 1.93 12.47
N ALA A 232 6.78 1.01 11.94
CA ALA A 232 7.10 0.27 10.71
C ALA A 232 7.27 1.23 9.53
N SER A 233 6.39 2.22 9.40
CA SER A 233 6.45 3.23 8.35
C SER A 233 7.70 4.10 8.45
N PHE A 234 8.03 4.54 9.66
CA PHE A 234 9.22 5.34 9.93
C PHE A 234 10.49 4.55 9.61
N ALA A 235 10.61 3.32 10.10
CA ALA A 235 11.76 2.47 9.85
C ALA A 235 11.95 2.15 8.35
N ALA A 236 10.87 2.06 7.56
CA ALA A 236 10.95 1.78 6.13
C ALA A 236 11.60 2.93 5.34
N LEU A 237 11.51 4.17 5.84
CA LEU A 237 12.11 5.35 5.22
C LEU A 237 13.65 5.35 5.33
N PHE A 238 14.16 4.96 6.49
CA PHE A 238 15.59 5.05 6.83
C PHE A 238 16.40 3.78 6.54
N VAL A 239 15.74 2.64 6.37
CA VAL A 239 16.39 1.38 6.01
C VAL A 239 17.12 1.50 4.65
N LYS A 240 18.38 1.05 4.63
CA LYS A 240 19.24 1.03 3.43
C LYS A 240 18.99 -0.19 2.54
N SER A 241 18.57 -1.33 3.10
CA SER A 241 18.28 -2.54 2.32
C SER A 241 16.94 -2.42 1.59
N SER A 242 16.95 -2.67 0.28
CA SER A 242 15.74 -2.54 -0.55
C SER A 242 14.69 -3.62 -0.23
N GLU A 243 15.13 -4.82 0.16
CA GLU A 243 14.25 -5.91 0.56
C GLU A 243 13.52 -5.61 1.86
N THR A 244 14.26 -5.24 2.90
CA THR A 244 13.65 -4.96 4.21
C THR A 244 12.80 -3.70 4.17
N GLY A 245 13.20 -2.67 3.41
CA GLY A 245 12.40 -1.46 3.21
C GLY A 245 11.07 -1.75 2.52
N PHE A 246 11.06 -2.66 1.54
CA PHE A 246 9.83 -3.11 0.89
C PHE A 246 8.94 -3.90 1.86
N SER A 247 9.48 -4.90 2.56
CA SER A 247 8.72 -5.72 3.51
C SER A 247 8.09 -4.87 4.62
N LEU A 248 8.81 -3.88 5.12
CA LEU A 248 8.32 -2.99 6.17
C LEU A 248 7.24 -2.03 5.66
N SER A 249 7.34 -1.60 4.40
CA SER A 249 6.27 -0.83 3.74
C SER A 249 4.99 -1.67 3.57
N VAL A 250 5.11 -2.95 3.23
CA VAL A 250 3.96 -3.87 3.13
C VAL A 250 3.34 -4.11 4.50
N LEU A 251 4.16 -4.33 5.54
CA LEU A 251 3.70 -4.49 6.91
C LEU A 251 2.91 -3.24 7.36
N ALA A 252 3.47 -2.05 7.16
CA ALA A 252 2.81 -0.79 7.46
C ALA A 252 1.45 -0.66 6.74
N MET A 253 1.37 -1.07 5.47
CA MET A 253 0.12 -1.07 4.71
C MET A 253 -0.94 -2.01 5.30
N ILE A 254 -0.55 -3.23 5.67
CA ILE A 254 -1.48 -4.20 6.26
C ILE A 254 -2.02 -3.67 7.59
N LEU A 255 -1.15 -3.16 8.45
CA LEU A 255 -1.54 -2.58 9.73
C LEU A 255 -2.46 -1.38 9.54
N PHE A 256 -2.16 -0.52 8.56
CA PHE A 256 -2.99 0.62 8.21
C PHE A 256 -4.41 0.19 7.78
N ILE A 257 -4.54 -0.83 6.93
CA ILE A 257 -5.85 -1.35 6.51
C ILE A 257 -6.63 -1.90 7.70
N ILE A 258 -5.96 -2.60 8.62
CA ILE A 258 -6.58 -3.11 9.85
C ILE A 258 -7.06 -1.94 10.72
N VAL A 259 -6.25 -0.89 10.90
CA VAL A 259 -6.66 0.33 11.63
C VAL A 259 -7.90 0.96 10.98
N GLN A 260 -7.93 1.11 9.65
CA GLN A 260 -9.09 1.68 8.94
C GLN A 260 -10.36 0.84 9.14
N PHE A 261 -10.24 -0.49 9.04
CA PHE A 261 -11.37 -1.39 9.25
C PHE A 261 -11.93 -1.30 10.67
N LEU A 262 -11.05 -1.14 11.67
CA LEU A 262 -11.44 -1.03 13.07
C LEU A 262 -12.08 0.33 13.37
N LEU A 263 -11.53 1.42 12.82
CA LEU A 263 -12.14 2.75 12.90
C LEU A 263 -13.51 2.82 12.19
N ALA A 264 -13.73 2.03 11.14
CA ALA A 264 -15.02 1.98 10.44
C ALA A 264 -16.10 1.20 11.21
N LYS A 265 -15.70 0.38 12.18
CA LYS A 265 -16.60 -0.43 13.02
C LYS A 265 -16.96 0.23 14.35
N SER A 266 -16.27 1.32 14.69
CA SER A 266 -16.44 2.07 15.92
C SER A 266 -17.35 3.28 15.72
#